data_AF-A0A538IKA0-F1
#
_entry.id   AF-A0A538IKA0-F1
#
_cell.length_a   1.000
_cell.length_b   1.000
_cell.length_c   1.000
_cell.angle_alpha   90.00
_cell.angle_beta   90.00
_cell.angle_gamma   90.00
#
_symmetry.space_group_name_H-M   'P 1'
#
loop_
_entity.id
_entity.type
_entity.pdbx_description
1 polymer ?
#
loop_
_entity_poly.entity_id
_entity_poly.type
_entity_poly.pdbx_seq_one_letter_code
_entity_poly.pdbx_strand_id
1 'polypeptide(L)' 'MPAWTFYSTGFQWGQITGLNASTSPAYFSTSYVNWVPGAASFSSAQARCSSAYSFTGARVQLTQYIANNFDVDYRCY' A
#
# COMPACT_ATOMS: atom_id res chain seq x y z
N MET A 1 1.24 17.99 -5.34
CA MET A 1 1.13 17.98 -3.86
C MET A 1 1.18 16.54 -3.39
N PRO A 2 1.75 16.21 -2.22
CA PRO A 2 1.74 14.81 -1.78
C PRO A 2 0.28 14.43 -1.54
N ALA A 3 -0.19 13.40 -2.25
CA ALA A 3 -1.48 12.82 -1.94
C ALA A 3 -1.38 12.23 -0.54
N TRP A 4 -2.36 12.51 0.33
CA TRP A 4 -2.49 11.81 1.59
C TRP A 4 -2.47 10.30 1.33
N THR A 5 -1.77 9.56 2.18
CA THR A 5 -1.43 8.17 1.92
C THR A 5 -1.74 7.35 3.17
N PHE A 6 -2.29 6.15 2.97
CA PHE A 6 -2.42 5.16 4.03
C PHE A 6 -1.29 4.16 3.97
N TYR A 7 -0.70 3.85 5.11
CA TYR A 7 0.35 2.83 5.26
C TYR A 7 -0.21 1.61 5.99
N SER A 8 -0.25 0.46 5.32
CA SER A 8 -0.66 -0.80 5.93
C SER A 8 -0.37 -1.98 5.01
N THR A 9 -0.51 -3.20 5.55
CA THR A 9 -0.73 -4.39 4.72
C THR A 9 -2.23 -4.63 4.59
N GLY A 10 -2.66 -5.32 3.53
CA GLY A 10 -4.07 -5.73 3.41
C GLY A 10 -4.56 -6.57 4.60
N PHE A 11 -3.67 -7.38 5.18
CA PHE A 11 -3.98 -8.15 6.39
C PHE A 11 -4.26 -7.26 7.60
N GLN A 12 -3.34 -6.35 7.93
CA GLN A 12 -3.51 -5.46 9.09
C GLN A 12 -4.67 -4.49 8.90
N TRP A 13 -4.86 -3.96 7.69
CA TRP A 13 -6.03 -3.15 7.35
C TRP A 13 -7.34 -3.91 7.64
N GLY A 14 -7.45 -5.16 7.19
CA GLY A 14 -8.62 -5.99 7.44
C GLY A 14 -8.85 -6.31 8.91
N GLN A 15 -7.79 -6.59 9.68
CA GLN A 15 -7.91 -6.85 11.13
C GLN A 15 -8.36 -5.62 11.92
N ILE A 16 -7.84 -4.44 11.57
CA ILE A 16 -8.10 -3.19 12.32
C ILE A 16 -9.45 -2.57 11.91
N THR A 17 -9.75 -2.54 10.62
CA THR A 17 -10.91 -1.82 10.09
C THR A 17 -12.11 -2.73 9.79
N GLY A 18 -11.89 -4.03 9.61
CA GLY A 18 -12.89 -4.95 9.06
C GLY A 18 -13.15 -4.78 7.56
N LEU A 19 -12.36 -3.96 6.85
CA LEU A 19 -12.56 -3.61 5.45
C LEU A 19 -11.50 -4.23 4.52
N ASN A 20 -11.76 -4.18 3.22
CA ASN A 20 -10.81 -4.56 2.17
C ASN A 20 -10.90 -3.58 0.99
N ALA A 21 -10.16 -3.83 -0.10
CA ALA A 21 -10.11 -2.93 -1.26
C ALA A 21 -11.49 -2.59 -1.86
N SER A 22 -12.45 -3.51 -1.78
CA SER A 22 -13.80 -3.32 -2.33
C SER A 22 -14.75 -2.60 -1.38
N THR A 23 -14.59 -2.76 -0.06
CA THR A 23 -15.49 -2.16 0.94
C THR A 23 -14.98 -0.85 1.53
N SER A 24 -13.66 -0.62 1.47
CA SER A 24 -13.04 0.62 1.97
C SER A 24 -13.51 1.91 1.29
N PRO A 25 -13.82 1.95 -0.03
CA PRO A 25 -14.29 3.17 -0.68
C PRO A 25 -15.58 3.77 -0.11
N ALA A 26 -16.37 3.00 0.66
CA ALA A 26 -17.55 3.52 1.34
C ALA A 26 -17.20 4.37 2.58
N TYR A 27 -15.97 4.27 3.10
CA TYR A 27 -15.54 4.90 4.35
C TYR A 27 -14.31 5.81 4.19
N PHE A 28 -13.46 5.53 3.18
CA PHE A 28 -12.22 6.24 2.95
C PHE A 28 -12.14 6.73 1.51
N SER A 29 -11.68 7.98 1.32
CA SER A 29 -11.53 8.56 -0.01
C SER A 29 -10.48 7.81 -0.84
N THR A 30 -10.82 7.48 -2.08
CA THR A 30 -9.90 6.89 -3.06
C THR A 30 -8.89 7.89 -3.64
N SER A 31 -9.02 9.19 -3.29
CA SER A 31 -7.96 10.18 -3.54
C SER A 31 -6.71 9.94 -2.68
N TYR A 32 -6.83 9.14 -1.62
CA TYR A 32 -5.73 8.80 -0.73
C TYR A 32 -5.12 7.46 -1.14
N VAL A 33 -3.84 7.50 -1.51
CA VAL A 33 -3.17 6.36 -2.15
C VAL A 33 -2.66 5.35 -1.12
N ASN A 34 -2.32 4.14 -1.57
CA ASN A 34 -1.77 3.09 -0.71
C ASN A 34 -0.23 3.15 -0.71
N TRP A 35 0.35 3.02 0.48
CA TRP A 35 1.74 2.70 0.74
C TRP A 35 1.82 1.31 1.37
N VAL A 36 2.35 0.35 0.61
CA VAL A 36 2.28 -1.08 0.93
C VAL A 36 3.64 -1.60 1.39
N PRO A 37 3.81 -2.00 2.66
CA PRO A 37 5.07 -2.54 3.15
C PRO A 37 5.21 -4.05 2.98
N GLY A 38 6.36 -4.56 3.42
CA GLY A 38 6.64 -5.98 3.60
C GLY A 38 7.21 -6.67 2.36
N ALA A 39 7.71 -5.94 1.37
CA ALA A 39 8.47 -6.53 0.27
C ALA A 39 9.87 -6.94 0.75
N ALA A 40 10.36 -8.08 0.29
CA ALA A 40 11.65 -8.63 0.74
C ALA A 40 12.86 -8.09 -0.04
N SER A 41 12.61 -7.42 -1.17
CA SER A 41 13.64 -6.93 -2.10
C SER A 41 13.08 -5.81 -2.96
N PHE A 42 13.96 -5.11 -3.68
CA PHE A 42 13.56 -4.12 -4.68
C PHE A 42 12.63 -4.71 -5.75
N SER A 43 12.96 -5.88 -6.29
CA SER A 43 12.11 -6.56 -7.29
C SER A 43 10.74 -6.95 -6.72
N SER A 44 10.68 -7.38 -5.45
CA SER A 44 9.42 -7.64 -4.76
C SER A 44 8.60 -6.37 -4.56
N ALA A 45 9.25 -5.23 -4.27
CA ALA A 45 8.59 -3.93 -4.15
C ALA A 45 7.94 -3.52 -5.48
N GLN A 46 8.70 -3.63 -6.58
CA GLN A 46 8.19 -3.36 -7.93
C GLN A 46 6.97 -4.22 -8.28
N ALA A 47 7.01 -5.52 -7.97
CA ALA A 47 5.90 -6.43 -8.23
C ALA A 47 4.62 -6.08 -7.43
N ARG A 48 4.78 -5.38 -6.29
CA ARG A 48 3.65 -4.93 -5.45
C ARG A 48 3.03 -3.61 -5.92
N CYS A 49 3.57 -2.96 -6.95
CA CYS A 49 2.95 -1.83 -7.63
C CYS A 49 1.78 -2.29 -8.51
N SER A 50 0.78 -2.90 -7.90
CA SER A 50 -0.39 -3.47 -8.57
C SER A 50 -1.63 -3.26 -7.72
N SER A 51 -2.80 -3.16 -8.37
CA SER A 51 -4.10 -3.06 -7.70
C SER A 51 -4.39 -4.26 -6.78
N ALA A 52 -3.77 -5.43 -7.04
CA ALA A 52 -3.87 -6.61 -6.18
C ALA A 52 -3.37 -6.38 -4.74
N TYR A 53 -2.52 -5.38 -4.53
CA TYR A 53 -1.97 -5.01 -3.22
C TYR A 53 -2.65 -3.77 -2.62
N SER A 54 -3.66 -3.21 -3.29
CA SER A 54 -4.48 -2.16 -2.71
C SER A 54 -5.30 -2.71 -1.54
N PHE A 55 -5.39 -1.96 -0.45
CA PHE A 55 -6.25 -2.29 0.68
C PHE A 55 -7.38 -1.27 0.88
N THR A 56 -7.24 -0.06 0.33
CA THR A 56 -8.31 0.96 0.32
C THR A 56 -9.16 0.98 -0.95
N GLY A 57 -8.76 0.28 -2.00
CA GLY A 57 -9.34 0.39 -3.35
C GLY A 57 -8.74 1.51 -4.20
N ALA A 58 -7.93 2.40 -3.60
CA ALA A 58 -7.13 3.38 -4.35
C ALA A 58 -5.89 2.71 -4.99
N ARG A 59 -5.18 3.44 -5.87
CA ARG A 59 -3.91 2.94 -6.42
C ARG A 59 -2.83 2.78 -5.35
N VAL A 60 -1.88 1.87 -5.60
CA VAL A 60 -0.62 1.77 -4.86
C VAL A 60 0.35 2.78 -5.45
N GLN A 61 0.88 3.68 -4.61
CA GLN A 61 1.83 4.72 -5.02
C GLN A 61 3.23 4.49 -4.47
N LEU A 62 3.31 3.83 -3.31
CA LEU A 62 4.56 3.49 -2.64
C LEU A 62 4.51 2.03 -2.21
N THR A 63 5.65 1.36 -2.29
CA THR A 63 5.87 0.03 -1.73
C THR A 63 7.15 0.05 -0.91
N GLN A 64 7.13 -0.49 0.30
CA GLN A 64 8.31 -0.52 1.17
C GLN A 64 8.96 -1.90 1.18
N TYR A 65 10.28 -1.92 1.10
CA TYR A 65 11.13 -3.11 1.20
C TYR A 65 12.33 -2.86 2.10
N ILE A 66 13.00 -3.94 2.50
CA ILE A 66 14.20 -3.86 3.32
C ILE A 66 15.44 -3.89 2.42
N ALA A 67 16.35 -2.93 2.60
CA ALA A 67 17.68 -2.94 2.00
C ALA A 67 18.72 -2.39 2.99
N ASN A 68 19.84 -3.10 3.13
CA ASN A 68 20.93 -2.73 4.04
C ASN A 68 20.47 -2.44 5.48
N ASN A 69 19.46 -3.20 5.96
CA ASN A 69 18.85 -3.03 7.29
C ASN A 69 18.07 -1.71 7.49
N PHE A 70 17.64 -1.08 6.40
CA PHE A 70 16.75 0.08 6.41
C PHE A 70 15.45 -0.23 5.67
N ASP A 71 14.39 0.46 6.08
CA ASP A 71 13.17 0.58 5.29
C ASP A 71 13.44 1.51 4.11
N VAL A 72 13.22 1.00 2.90
CA VAL A 72 13.39 1.75 1.66
C VAL A 72 12.08 1.71 0.88
N ASP A 73 11.72 2.84 0.30
CA ASP A 73 10.49 3.00 -0.45
C ASP A 73 10.76 3.04 -1.96
N TYR A 74 9.99 2.24 -2.69
CA TYR A 74 9.90 2.31 -4.14
C TYR A 74 8.61 3.02 -4.55
N ARG A 75 8.74 4.01 -5.44
CA ARG A 75 7.61 4.74 -6.01
C ARG A 75 7.06 4.02 -7.24
N CYS A 76 5.79 3.68 -7.19
CA CYS A 76 5.06 3.08 -8.30
C CYS A 76 4.70 4.14 -9.37
N TYR A 77 4.70 3.73 -10.63
CA TYR A 77 4.29 4.52 -11.79
C TYR A 77 3.06 3.89 -12.46
#